data_AF-A0AAV7AQE3-F1
#
_entry.id   AF-A0AAV7AQE3-F1
#
_cell.length_a   1.000
_cell.length_b   1.000
_cell.length_c   1.000
_cell.angle_alpha   90.00
_cell.angle_beta   90.00
_cell.angle_gamma   90.00
#
_symmetry.space_group_name_H-M   'P 1'
#
loop_
_entity.id
_entity.type
_entity.pdbx_description
1 polymer ?
#
loop_
_entity_poly.entity_id
_entity_poly.type
_entity_poly.pdbx_seq_one_letter_code
_entity_poly.pdbx_strand_id
1 'polypeptide(L)'
;MSVPPLLCQAAADCAQGVLPRCIVALSPDQSEMNRTEAVCGRVSGADLLLGHAKHNTTQSDAEQYRCAENKLEEAIKNLKDLLLHLFTNDTKPHFQKLITKKWLTKNTAFNTIMKSTGILCRFLKYLLPPHDKDLAHGIHHYLVKEYITQIMKRKMRLNNLRRKKAAQKMREEGDLINKAADDMGSEQKILHHAIHIISEIIGAKKKYDIEPKLDELFNLYPDISEDHILCILHLHGIGNNKKLLEHFQKLQEDSSISDSSIPRLFSEIPYSAQVACFSF
;
A
#
# COMPACT_ATOMS: atom_id res chain seq x y z
N MET A 1 33.47 4.00 31.64
CA MET A 1 33.94 3.20 30.48
C MET A 1 33.32 3.83 29.26
N SER A 2 34.14 4.45 28.40
CA SER A 2 33.67 5.16 27.21
C SER A 2 32.98 4.19 26.24
N VAL A 3 31.91 4.66 25.63
CA VAL A 3 31.18 3.96 24.58
C VAL A 3 32.11 3.85 23.37
N PRO A 4 32.38 2.64 22.84
CA PRO A 4 33.46 2.50 21.89
C PRO A 4 33.16 3.25 20.58
N PRO A 5 34.16 3.92 19.97
CA PRO A 5 34.12 4.43 18.59
C PRO A 5 33.60 3.40 17.56
N LEU A 6 33.69 2.11 17.89
CA LEU A 6 33.18 0.97 17.13
C LEU A 6 31.65 0.98 16.92
N LEU A 7 30.86 1.51 17.86
CA LEU A 7 29.40 1.58 17.73
C LEU A 7 28.99 2.65 16.71
N CYS A 8 29.64 3.81 16.76
CA CYS A 8 29.48 4.88 15.76
C CYS A 8 29.99 4.45 14.38
N GLN A 9 31.11 3.72 14.32
CA GLN A 9 31.64 3.18 13.07
C GLN A 9 30.73 2.11 12.49
N ALA A 10 30.19 1.18 13.29
CA ALA A 10 29.25 0.16 12.82
C ALA A 10 27.94 0.76 12.27
N ALA A 11 27.41 1.82 12.91
CA ALA A 11 26.25 2.55 12.41
C ALA A 11 26.57 3.31 11.10
N ALA A 12 27.75 3.93 11.01
CA ALA A 12 28.21 4.63 9.81
C ALA A 12 28.47 3.66 8.63
N ASP A 13 29.08 2.50 8.90
CA ASP A 13 29.35 1.45 7.91
C ASP A 13 28.05 0.78 7.43
N CYS A 14 27.05 0.65 8.31
CA CYS A 14 25.71 0.22 7.91
C CYS A 14 25.06 1.24 6.98
N ALA A 15 25.09 2.53 7.32
CA ALA A 15 24.53 3.59 6.48
C ALA A 15 25.20 3.68 5.09
N GLN A 16 26.54 3.55 5.03
CA GLN A 16 27.30 3.59 3.77
C GLN A 16 27.15 2.31 2.92
N GLY A 17 26.87 1.16 3.54
CA GLY A 17 26.76 -0.14 2.86
C GLY A 17 25.36 -0.50 2.31
N VAL A 18 24.31 0.23 2.70
CA VAL A 18 22.90 -0.05 2.34
C VAL A 18 22.57 0.34 0.88
N LEU A 19 23.20 1.39 0.34
CA LEU A 19 22.80 1.98 -0.95
C LEU A 19 23.30 1.23 -2.21
N PRO A 20 24.56 0.75 -2.32
CA PRO A 20 25.04 0.14 -3.58
C PRO A 20 24.69 -1.34 -3.77
N ARG A 21 24.22 -2.04 -2.73
CA ARG A 21 24.17 -3.53 -2.70
C ARG A 21 22.78 -4.16 -2.67
N CYS A 22 21.72 -3.38 -2.45
CA CYS A 22 20.35 -3.91 -2.38
C CYS A 22 19.59 -3.83 -3.72
N ILE A 23 20.26 -3.51 -4.83
CA ILE A 23 19.65 -3.26 -6.16
C ILE A 23 18.92 -4.49 -6.76
N VAL A 24 19.06 -5.70 -6.19
CA VAL A 24 18.54 -6.95 -6.78
C VAL A 24 17.68 -7.78 -5.80
N ALA A 25 16.97 -7.17 -4.84
CA ALA A 25 16.29 -7.91 -3.76
C ALA A 25 14.98 -8.65 -4.12
N LEU A 26 14.55 -8.66 -5.38
CA LEU A 26 13.39 -9.44 -5.85
C LEU A 26 13.73 -10.34 -7.05
N SER A 27 15.01 -10.65 -7.22
CA SER A 27 15.44 -11.70 -8.12
C SER A 27 15.14 -13.08 -7.50
N PRO A 28 14.77 -14.10 -8.28
CA PRO A 28 14.68 -15.48 -7.80
C PRO A 28 16.03 -16.08 -7.35
N ASP A 29 17.12 -15.31 -7.40
CA ASP A 29 18.44 -15.70 -6.93
C ASP A 29 18.54 -15.67 -5.39
N GLN A 30 18.67 -16.86 -4.80
CA GLN A 30 18.83 -17.08 -3.36
C GLN A 30 20.05 -16.35 -2.77
N SER A 31 21.11 -16.13 -3.56
CA SER A 31 22.33 -15.45 -3.11
C SER A 31 22.08 -13.97 -2.78
N GLU A 32 21.35 -13.26 -3.64
CA GLU A 32 21.02 -11.85 -3.46
C GLU A 32 20.00 -11.62 -2.33
N MET A 33 19.07 -12.56 -2.17
CA MET A 33 18.14 -12.56 -1.05
C MET A 33 18.86 -12.73 0.30
N ASN A 34 19.81 -13.66 0.40
CA ASN A 34 20.63 -13.85 1.61
C ASN A 34 21.46 -12.60 1.93
N ARG A 35 21.99 -11.90 0.92
CA ARG A 35 22.71 -10.63 1.11
C ARG A 35 21.80 -9.54 1.67
N THR A 36 20.57 -9.44 1.16
CA THR A 36 19.59 -8.46 1.64
C THR A 36 19.18 -8.75 3.08
N GLU A 37 18.94 -10.03 3.43
CA GLU A 37 18.67 -10.43 4.81
C GLU A 37 19.85 -10.10 5.74
N ALA A 38 21.10 -10.27 5.28
CA ALA A 38 22.29 -9.91 6.06
C ALA A 38 22.44 -8.39 6.28
N VAL A 39 22.02 -7.56 5.32
CA VAL A 39 21.95 -6.09 5.53
C VAL A 39 20.89 -5.77 6.58
N CYS A 40 19.69 -6.33 6.45
CA CYS A 40 18.59 -6.10 7.39
C CYS A 40 18.97 -6.54 8.82
N GLY A 41 19.62 -7.71 8.98
CA GLY A 41 20.07 -8.19 10.28
C GLY A 41 21.13 -7.29 10.94
N ARG A 42 22.01 -6.66 10.16
CA ARG A 42 22.99 -5.70 10.71
C ARG A 42 22.33 -4.42 11.21
N VAL A 43 21.35 -3.89 10.47
CA VAL A 43 20.57 -2.72 10.89
C VAL A 43 19.80 -3.03 12.18
N SER A 44 19.14 -4.19 12.24
CA SER A 44 18.44 -4.68 13.45
C SER A 44 19.36 -4.78 14.67
N GLY A 45 20.54 -5.38 14.49
CA GLY A 45 21.52 -5.52 15.57
C GLY A 45 22.06 -4.18 16.07
N ALA A 46 22.30 -3.23 15.16
CA ALA A 46 22.73 -1.88 15.53
C ALA A 46 21.67 -1.15 16.36
N ASP A 47 20.39 -1.29 15.98
CA ASP A 47 19.25 -0.69 16.67
C ASP A 47 19.07 -1.22 18.10
N LEU A 48 19.13 -2.54 18.27
CA LEU A 48 19.06 -3.17 19.59
C LEU A 48 20.20 -2.71 20.52
N LEU A 49 21.42 -2.64 19.99
CA LEU A 49 22.59 -2.20 20.76
C LEU A 49 22.47 -0.74 21.18
N LEU A 50 21.96 0.12 20.31
CA LEU A 50 21.78 1.55 20.58
C LEU A 50 20.68 1.77 21.64
N GLY A 51 19.59 1.01 21.58
CA GLY A 51 18.53 1.00 22.59
C GLY A 51 19.03 0.61 23.98
N HIS A 52 19.83 -0.46 24.10
CA HIS A 52 20.43 -0.84 25.39
C HIS A 52 21.41 0.20 25.92
N ALA A 53 22.15 0.85 25.03
CA ALA A 53 23.17 1.81 25.41
C ALA A 53 22.56 3.12 25.95
N LYS A 54 21.37 3.53 25.49
CA LYS A 54 20.62 4.72 25.94
C LYS A 54 20.31 4.75 27.44
N HIS A 55 20.18 3.59 28.08
CA HIS A 55 19.88 3.47 29.52
C HIS A 55 21.11 3.62 30.43
N ASN A 56 22.33 3.62 29.87
CA ASN A 56 23.58 3.57 30.63
C ASN A 56 24.49 4.81 30.43
N THR A 57 23.96 5.89 29.86
CA THR A 57 24.76 7.00 29.32
C THR A 57 25.03 8.17 30.29
N THR A 58 26.29 8.63 30.35
CA THR A 58 26.74 9.87 30.99
C THR A 58 26.57 11.12 30.09
N GLN A 59 26.43 12.31 30.69
CA GLN A 59 26.09 13.58 30.00
C GLN A 59 27.10 14.02 28.90
N SER A 60 28.35 13.55 28.92
CA SER A 60 29.38 13.85 27.92
C SER A 60 29.27 13.00 26.64
N ASP A 61 28.57 11.87 26.67
CA ASP A 61 28.43 10.97 25.52
C ASP A 61 27.14 11.25 24.72
N ALA A 62 26.26 12.10 25.25
CA ALA A 62 24.91 12.36 24.74
C ALA A 62 24.89 12.86 23.28
N GLU A 63 25.85 13.71 22.87
CA GLU A 63 25.92 14.20 21.49
C GLU A 63 26.33 13.11 20.49
N GLN A 64 27.22 12.20 20.90
CA GLN A 64 27.68 11.10 20.07
C GLN A 64 26.57 10.05 19.89
N TYR A 65 25.83 9.75 20.97
CA TYR A 65 24.64 8.90 20.91
C TYR A 65 23.58 9.45 19.97
N ARG A 66 23.25 10.74 20.09
CA ARG A 66 22.28 11.39 19.20
C ARG A 66 22.72 11.34 17.74
N CYS A 67 24.01 11.53 17.46
CA CYS A 67 24.54 11.40 16.10
C CYS A 67 24.41 9.98 15.54
N ALA A 68 24.68 8.96 16.35
CA ALA A 68 24.52 7.55 15.96
C ALA A 68 23.05 7.16 15.77
N GLU A 69 22.14 7.64 16.64
CA GLU A 69 20.69 7.45 16.54
C GLU A 69 20.17 8.02 15.21
N ASN A 70 20.47 9.28 14.89
CA ASN A 70 20.04 9.91 13.64
C ASN A 70 20.54 9.17 12.40
N LYS A 71 21.79 8.71 12.39
CA LYS A 71 22.36 7.95 11.25
C LYS A 71 21.69 6.60 11.08
N LEU A 72 21.35 5.94 12.18
CA LEU A 72 20.65 4.67 12.16
C LEU A 72 19.20 4.85 11.67
N GLU A 73 18.49 5.86 12.16
CA GLU A 73 17.14 6.22 11.67
C GLU A 73 17.15 6.50 10.17
N GLU A 74 18.15 7.23 9.67
CA GLU A 74 18.34 7.48 8.23
C GLU A 74 18.60 6.18 7.46
N ALA A 75 19.45 5.28 7.98
CA ALA A 75 19.71 3.98 7.37
C ALA A 75 18.46 3.09 7.34
N ILE A 76 17.68 3.06 8.42
CA ILE A 76 16.41 2.32 8.49
C ILE A 76 15.40 2.89 7.49
N LYS A 77 15.26 4.21 7.42
CA LYS A 77 14.40 4.88 6.45
C LYS A 77 14.80 4.52 5.01
N ASN A 78 16.08 4.64 4.67
CA ASN A 78 16.60 4.30 3.34
C ASN A 78 16.37 2.82 3.00
N LEU A 79 16.53 1.92 3.98
CA LEU A 79 16.24 0.50 3.80
C LEU A 79 14.75 0.26 3.50
N LYS A 80 13.84 0.87 4.28
CA LYS A 80 12.39 0.77 4.05
C LYS A 80 12.00 1.30 2.67
N ASP A 81 12.48 2.48 2.30
CA ASP A 81 12.21 3.12 1.02
C ASP A 81 12.69 2.24 -0.15
N LEU A 82 13.88 1.65 -0.02
CA LEU A 82 14.43 0.75 -1.02
C LEU A 82 13.64 -0.56 -1.15
N LEU A 83 13.30 -1.19 -0.02
CA LEU A 83 12.48 -2.40 0.00
C LEU A 83 11.12 -2.17 -0.67
N LEU A 84 10.47 -1.06 -0.32
CA LEU A 84 9.19 -0.68 -0.93
C LEU A 84 9.35 -0.35 -2.42
N HIS A 85 10.39 0.39 -2.82
CA HIS A 85 10.66 0.71 -4.22
C HIS A 85 10.88 -0.55 -5.07
N LEU A 86 11.67 -1.51 -4.59
CA LEU A 86 11.87 -2.77 -5.29
C LEU A 86 10.56 -3.53 -5.44
N PHE A 87 9.79 -3.64 -4.35
CA PHE A 87 8.50 -4.32 -4.35
C PHE A 87 7.49 -3.70 -5.31
N THR A 88 7.39 -2.37 -5.32
CA THR A 88 6.51 -1.68 -6.26
C THR A 88 6.93 -1.94 -7.70
N ASN A 89 8.22 -1.89 -8.02
CA ASN A 89 8.71 -2.16 -9.38
C ASN A 89 8.45 -3.59 -9.84
N ASP A 90 8.65 -4.58 -8.98
CA ASP A 90 8.40 -5.99 -9.29
C ASP A 90 6.90 -6.27 -9.50
N THR A 91 6.04 -5.73 -8.65
CA THR A 91 4.60 -6.03 -8.66
C THR A 91 3.79 -5.20 -9.66
N LYS A 92 4.22 -3.96 -9.98
CA LYS A 92 3.54 -3.06 -10.92
C LYS A 92 3.14 -3.70 -12.26
N PRO A 93 4.01 -4.44 -12.99
CA PRO A 93 3.61 -5.11 -14.23
C PRO A 93 2.56 -6.21 -14.02
N HIS A 94 2.43 -6.77 -12.82
CA HIS A 94 1.38 -7.73 -12.48
C HIS A 94 0.06 -7.04 -12.13
N PHE A 95 0.10 -5.92 -11.41
CA PHE A 95 -1.07 -5.06 -11.21
C PHE A 95 -1.67 -4.62 -12.53
N GLN A 96 -0.84 -4.19 -13.49
CA GLN A 96 -1.28 -3.81 -14.84
C GLN A 96 -1.98 -4.93 -15.64
N LYS A 97 -2.04 -6.16 -15.14
CA LYS A 97 -2.80 -7.29 -15.73
C LYS A 97 -4.16 -7.52 -15.06
N LEU A 98 -4.42 -6.93 -13.89
CA LEU A 98 -5.68 -7.03 -13.15
C LEU A 98 -6.80 -6.20 -13.80
N ILE A 99 -8.07 -6.52 -13.49
CA ILE A 99 -9.25 -5.81 -14.05
C ILE A 99 -9.24 -5.85 -15.60
N THR A 100 -8.76 -6.95 -16.17
CA THR A 100 -8.79 -7.24 -17.61
C THR A 100 -9.70 -8.44 -17.90
N LYS A 101 -10.05 -8.64 -19.18
CA LYS A 101 -10.77 -9.86 -19.62
C LYS A 101 -10.04 -11.15 -19.23
N LYS A 102 -8.70 -11.16 -19.26
CA LYS A 102 -7.87 -12.32 -18.88
C LYS A 102 -7.86 -12.53 -17.37
N TRP A 103 -7.83 -11.45 -16.58
CA TRP A 103 -7.90 -11.52 -15.11
C TRP A 103 -9.19 -12.18 -14.62
N LEU A 104 -10.33 -11.95 -15.28
CA LEU A 104 -11.59 -12.62 -14.93
C LEU A 104 -11.54 -14.17 -14.96
N THR A 105 -10.55 -14.76 -15.62
CA THR A 105 -10.40 -16.22 -15.73
C THR A 105 -9.10 -16.76 -15.16
N LYS A 106 -8.10 -15.90 -14.90
CA LYS A 106 -6.77 -16.31 -14.46
C LYS A 106 -6.36 -15.57 -13.20
N ASN A 107 -5.76 -16.30 -12.27
CA ASN A 107 -5.22 -15.75 -11.02
C ASN A 107 -3.70 -15.52 -11.08
N THR A 108 -3.05 -15.80 -12.21
CA THR A 108 -1.59 -15.83 -12.30
C THR A 108 -0.93 -14.51 -11.91
N ALA A 109 -1.46 -13.38 -12.38
CA ALA A 109 -0.92 -12.07 -12.03
C ALA A 109 -1.07 -11.76 -10.54
N PHE A 110 -2.27 -11.98 -9.98
CA PHE A 110 -2.54 -11.75 -8.56
C PHE A 110 -1.70 -12.66 -7.66
N ASN A 111 -1.58 -13.94 -8.01
CA ASN A 111 -0.75 -14.89 -7.28
C ASN A 111 0.73 -14.47 -7.26
N THR A 112 1.24 -13.88 -8.35
CA THR A 112 2.61 -13.33 -8.35
C THR A 112 2.73 -12.16 -7.38
N ILE A 113 1.76 -11.23 -7.37
CA ILE A 113 1.74 -10.11 -6.41
C ILE A 113 1.79 -10.63 -4.96
N MET A 114 0.94 -11.61 -4.62
CA MET A 114 0.91 -12.17 -3.26
C MET A 114 2.19 -12.94 -2.91
N LYS A 115 2.84 -13.60 -3.88
CA LYS A 115 4.16 -14.21 -3.68
C LYS A 115 5.23 -13.16 -3.36
N SER A 116 5.31 -12.09 -4.17
CA SER A 116 6.25 -10.99 -3.91
C SER A 116 5.96 -10.31 -2.57
N THR A 117 4.68 -10.19 -2.19
CA THR A 117 4.26 -9.67 -0.88
C THR A 117 4.81 -10.55 0.23
N GLY A 118 4.60 -11.87 0.16
CA GLY A 118 5.12 -12.81 1.16
C GLY A 118 6.65 -12.82 1.25
N ILE A 119 7.36 -12.62 0.14
CA ILE A 119 8.82 -12.43 0.16
C ILE A 119 9.20 -11.18 0.95
N LEU A 120 8.53 -10.05 0.68
CA LEU A 120 8.78 -8.79 1.35
C LEU A 120 8.46 -8.85 2.85
N CYS A 121 7.38 -9.54 3.24
CA CYS A 121 6.97 -9.73 4.63
C CYS A 121 8.10 -10.32 5.49
N ARG A 122 8.94 -11.19 4.92
CA ARG A 122 10.06 -11.80 5.65
C ARG A 122 11.08 -10.78 6.13
N PHE A 123 11.14 -9.61 5.52
CA PHE A 123 12.06 -8.55 5.96
C PHE A 123 11.55 -7.77 7.17
N LEU A 124 10.24 -7.80 7.46
CA LEU A 124 9.65 -7.12 8.62
C LEU A 124 10.25 -7.60 9.95
N LYS A 125 10.58 -8.89 10.07
CA LYS A 125 11.17 -9.48 11.28
C LYS A 125 12.54 -8.89 11.66
N TYR A 126 13.19 -8.18 10.75
CA TYR A 126 14.47 -7.53 11.00
C TYR A 126 14.32 -6.05 11.39
N LEU A 127 13.12 -5.48 11.30
CA LEU A 127 12.84 -4.13 11.75
C LEU A 127 12.27 -4.19 13.15
N LEU A 128 12.78 -3.34 14.05
CA LEU A 128 12.19 -3.18 15.38
C LEU A 128 11.02 -2.19 15.30
N PRO A 129 10.01 -2.31 16.19
CA PRO A 129 8.98 -1.29 16.33
C PRO A 129 9.56 0.10 16.61
N PRO A 130 9.02 1.17 15.99
CA PRO A 130 7.81 1.21 15.16
C PRO A 130 8.04 0.94 13.65
N HIS A 131 9.27 0.68 13.23
CA HIS A 131 9.64 0.66 11.82
C HIS A 131 9.09 -0.53 11.03
N ASP A 132 8.87 -1.67 11.68
CA ASP A 132 8.15 -2.81 11.12
C ASP A 132 6.71 -2.43 10.74
N LYS A 133 5.98 -1.77 11.65
CA LYS A 133 4.61 -1.31 11.43
C LYS A 133 4.55 -0.27 10.31
N ASP A 134 5.48 0.68 10.27
CA ASP A 134 5.55 1.66 9.19
C ASP A 134 5.66 0.98 7.81
N LEU A 135 6.53 -0.04 7.70
CA LEU A 135 6.70 -0.78 6.46
C LEU A 135 5.43 -1.61 6.14
N ALA A 136 4.82 -2.26 7.14
CA ALA A 136 3.57 -3.00 6.97
C ALA A 136 2.42 -2.09 6.49
N HIS A 137 2.30 -0.88 7.05
CA HIS A 137 1.36 0.15 6.59
C HIS A 137 1.66 0.55 5.13
N GLY A 138 2.91 0.84 4.80
CA GLY A 138 3.30 1.20 3.43
C GLY A 138 2.98 0.11 2.39
N ILE A 139 3.20 -1.16 2.74
CA ILE A 139 2.88 -2.30 1.87
C ILE A 139 1.37 -2.44 1.70
N HIS A 140 0.61 -2.42 2.80
CA HIS A 140 -0.86 -2.53 2.78
C HIS A 140 -1.48 -1.41 1.93
N HIS A 141 -1.07 -0.16 2.19
CA HIS A 141 -1.51 1.01 1.43
C HIS A 141 -1.22 0.88 -0.05
N TYR A 142 0.01 0.48 -0.43
CA TYR A 142 0.37 0.29 -1.83
C TYR A 142 -0.47 -0.80 -2.51
N LEU A 143 -0.67 -1.96 -1.86
CA LEU A 143 -1.44 -3.06 -2.43
C LEU A 143 -2.87 -2.62 -2.76
N VAL A 144 -3.54 -1.95 -1.82
CA VAL A 144 -4.91 -1.48 -1.99
C VAL A 144 -4.96 -0.35 -3.03
N LYS A 145 -4.08 0.64 -2.92
CA LYS A 145 -4.00 1.76 -3.85
C LYS A 145 -3.76 1.31 -5.29
N GLU A 146 -2.77 0.44 -5.51
CA GLU A 146 -2.41 0.00 -6.86
C GLU A 146 -3.50 -0.92 -7.44
N TYR A 147 -4.18 -1.72 -6.62
CA TYR A 147 -5.35 -2.50 -7.04
C TYR A 147 -6.48 -1.59 -7.54
N ILE A 148 -6.86 -0.57 -6.76
CA ILE A 148 -7.92 0.38 -7.12
C ILE A 148 -7.50 1.23 -8.32
N THR A 149 -6.22 1.59 -8.42
CA THR A 149 -5.66 2.27 -9.60
C THR A 149 -5.94 1.48 -10.89
N GLN A 150 -5.92 0.15 -10.84
CA GLN A 150 -6.31 -0.66 -12.00
C GLN A 150 -7.80 -0.57 -12.30
N ILE A 151 -8.66 -0.32 -11.33
CA ILE A 151 -10.09 -0.06 -11.58
C ILE A 151 -10.24 1.28 -12.31
N MET A 152 -9.57 2.33 -11.83
CA MET A 152 -9.69 3.70 -12.34
C MET A 152 -9.10 3.90 -13.75
N LYS A 153 -8.08 3.12 -14.11
CA LYS A 153 -7.43 3.21 -15.43
C LYS A 153 -8.15 2.43 -16.53
N ARG A 154 -9.10 1.56 -16.19
CA ARG A 154 -9.68 0.63 -17.18
C ARG A 154 -10.85 1.26 -17.91
N LYS A 155 -10.76 1.20 -19.23
CA LYS A 155 -11.79 1.73 -20.15
C LYS A 155 -12.88 0.72 -20.50
N MET A 156 -12.87 -0.47 -19.90
CA MET A 156 -13.80 -1.54 -20.26
C MET A 156 -15.08 -1.49 -19.44
N ARG A 157 -16.20 -1.92 -20.04
CA ARG A 157 -17.48 -2.11 -19.37
C ARG A 157 -17.74 -3.59 -19.14
N LEU A 158 -18.26 -3.94 -17.98
CA LEU A 158 -18.68 -5.30 -17.64
C LEU A 158 -20.15 -5.49 -18.00
N ASN A 159 -20.48 -6.65 -18.60
CA ASN A 159 -21.87 -7.06 -18.75
C ASN A 159 -22.36 -7.75 -17.45
N ASN A 160 -23.67 -7.98 -17.32
CA ASN A 160 -24.28 -8.53 -16.10
C ASN A 160 -23.60 -9.80 -15.57
N LEU A 161 -23.25 -10.74 -16.46
CA LEU A 161 -22.57 -11.98 -16.08
C LEU A 161 -21.16 -11.70 -15.55
N ARG A 162 -20.41 -10.85 -16.26
CA ARG A 162 -19.03 -10.49 -15.86
C ARG A 162 -19.00 -9.61 -14.61
N ARG A 163 -20.02 -8.80 -14.34
CA ARG A 163 -20.13 -8.01 -13.10
C ARG A 163 -20.11 -8.88 -11.86
N LYS A 164 -20.99 -9.89 -11.80
CA LYS A 164 -21.03 -10.83 -10.66
C LYS A 164 -19.69 -11.54 -10.48
N LYS A 165 -19.08 -11.98 -11.59
CA LYS A 165 -17.77 -12.66 -11.54
C LYS A 165 -16.65 -11.72 -11.09
N ALA A 166 -16.62 -10.48 -11.58
CA ALA A 166 -15.64 -9.47 -11.22
C ALA A 166 -15.78 -9.12 -9.72
N ALA A 167 -16.98 -8.84 -9.26
CA ALA A 167 -17.27 -8.51 -7.86
C ALA A 167 -16.82 -9.62 -6.91
N GLN A 168 -17.21 -10.88 -7.19
CA GLN A 168 -16.79 -12.02 -6.38
C GLN A 168 -15.26 -12.14 -6.36
N LYS A 169 -14.62 -12.01 -7.52
CA LYS A 169 -13.17 -12.12 -7.64
C LYS A 169 -12.44 -10.98 -6.92
N MET A 170 -12.95 -9.76 -6.98
CA MET A 170 -12.41 -8.61 -6.25
C MET A 170 -12.52 -8.81 -4.74
N ARG A 171 -13.64 -9.36 -4.26
CA ARG A 171 -13.82 -9.69 -2.84
C ARG A 171 -12.78 -10.70 -2.37
N GLU A 172 -12.65 -11.83 -3.09
CA GLU A 172 -11.68 -12.88 -2.76
C GLU A 172 -10.22 -12.37 -2.79
N GLU A 173 -9.86 -11.56 -3.80
CA GLU A 173 -8.53 -10.95 -3.88
C GLU A 173 -8.32 -9.89 -2.78
N GLY A 174 -9.35 -9.10 -2.45
CA GLY A 174 -9.33 -8.17 -1.33
C GLY A 174 -9.14 -8.87 0.01
N ASP A 175 -9.82 -10.00 0.25
CA ASP A 175 -9.66 -10.82 1.46
C ASP A 175 -8.22 -11.32 1.61
N LEU A 176 -7.58 -11.72 0.52
CA LEU A 176 -6.18 -12.15 0.53
C LEU A 176 -5.20 -11.01 0.81
N ILE A 177 -5.49 -9.80 0.31
CA ILE A 177 -4.71 -8.59 0.64
C ILE A 177 -4.88 -8.26 2.13
N ASN A 178 -6.11 -8.23 2.63
CA ASN A 178 -6.43 -7.92 4.01
C ASN A 178 -5.78 -8.91 4.97
N LYS A 179 -5.85 -10.21 4.65
CA LYS A 179 -5.16 -11.25 5.42
C LYS A 179 -3.65 -11.03 5.45
N ALA A 180 -3.02 -10.74 4.31
CA ALA A 180 -1.59 -10.46 4.30
C ALA A 180 -1.25 -9.22 5.13
N ALA A 181 -2.08 -8.17 5.09
CA ALA A 181 -1.92 -6.99 5.91
C ALA A 181 -2.03 -7.30 7.41
N ASP A 182 -3.00 -8.12 7.81
CA ASP A 182 -3.15 -8.60 9.18
C ASP A 182 -1.95 -9.43 9.64
N ASP A 183 -1.50 -10.38 8.81
CA ASP A 183 -0.35 -11.24 9.08
C ASP A 183 0.96 -10.41 9.24
N MET A 184 1.05 -9.26 8.55
CA MET A 184 2.15 -8.29 8.70
C MET A 184 2.02 -7.35 9.90
N GLY A 185 0.88 -7.36 10.61
CA GLY A 185 0.62 -6.44 11.73
C GLY A 185 0.18 -5.03 11.32
N SER A 186 -0.38 -4.85 10.12
CA SER A 186 -0.91 -3.57 9.67
C SER A 186 -2.15 -3.15 10.49
N GLU A 187 -2.13 -1.93 11.00
CA GLU A 187 -3.20 -1.36 11.83
C GLU A 187 -4.20 -0.52 11.00
N GLN A 188 -3.96 -0.36 9.70
CA GLN A 188 -4.80 0.42 8.78
C GLN A 188 -6.10 -0.34 8.38
N LYS A 189 -6.92 -0.73 9.36
CA LYS A 189 -8.12 -1.54 9.14
C LYS A 189 -9.13 -0.90 8.19
N ILE A 190 -9.15 0.43 8.11
CA ILE A 190 -10.02 1.12 7.16
C ILE A 190 -9.80 0.64 5.73
N LEU A 191 -8.55 0.37 5.32
CA LEU A 191 -8.21 -0.05 3.96
C LEU A 191 -8.84 -1.39 3.56
N HIS A 192 -9.27 -2.21 4.53
CA HIS A 192 -9.92 -3.49 4.26
C HIS A 192 -11.22 -3.33 3.46
N HIS A 193 -11.88 -2.19 3.63
CA HIS A 193 -13.20 -1.94 3.07
C HIS A 193 -13.16 -1.45 1.62
N ALA A 194 -12.10 -0.76 1.18
CA ALA A 194 -12.08 -0.08 -0.12
C ALA A 194 -12.39 -1.02 -1.30
N ILE A 195 -11.65 -2.12 -1.42
CA ILE A 195 -11.84 -3.09 -2.52
C ILE A 195 -13.21 -3.77 -2.40
N HIS A 196 -13.65 -4.08 -1.18
CA HIS A 196 -14.92 -4.74 -0.93
C HIS A 196 -16.11 -3.86 -1.32
N ILE A 197 -16.15 -2.60 -0.89
CA ILE A 197 -17.25 -1.69 -1.22
C ILE A 197 -17.30 -1.45 -2.73
N ILE A 198 -16.16 -1.23 -3.38
CA ILE A 198 -16.12 -1.10 -4.84
C ILE A 198 -16.59 -2.41 -5.51
N SER A 199 -16.24 -3.57 -4.98
CA SER A 199 -16.73 -4.86 -5.50
C SER A 199 -18.25 -4.98 -5.41
N GLU A 200 -18.86 -4.46 -4.34
CA GLU A 200 -20.31 -4.45 -4.15
C GLU A 200 -21.00 -3.51 -5.13
N ILE A 201 -20.44 -2.31 -5.35
CA ILE A 201 -20.91 -1.39 -6.39
C ILE A 201 -20.86 -2.07 -7.76
N ILE A 202 -19.71 -2.66 -8.12
CA ILE A 202 -19.52 -3.37 -9.41
C ILE A 202 -20.49 -4.56 -9.55
N GLY A 203 -20.78 -5.27 -8.47
CA GLY A 203 -21.66 -6.44 -8.44
C GLY A 203 -23.15 -6.11 -8.41
N ALA A 204 -23.52 -4.86 -8.05
CA ALA A 204 -24.89 -4.44 -7.85
C ALA A 204 -25.76 -4.72 -9.07
N LYS A 205 -26.90 -5.39 -8.85
CA LYS A 205 -27.85 -5.71 -9.92
C LYS A 205 -28.73 -4.52 -10.24
N LYS A 206 -29.24 -3.85 -9.22
CA LYS A 206 -30.20 -2.75 -9.35
C LYS A 206 -29.51 -1.45 -8.95
N LYS A 207 -29.90 -0.36 -9.61
CA LYS A 207 -29.27 0.95 -9.42
C LYS A 207 -29.45 1.50 -8.01
N TYR A 208 -30.60 1.23 -7.38
CA TYR A 208 -30.88 1.67 -6.02
C TYR A 208 -30.04 0.91 -4.96
N ASP A 209 -29.43 -0.23 -5.31
CA ASP A 209 -28.49 -0.93 -4.43
C ASP A 209 -27.12 -0.23 -4.37
N ILE A 210 -26.87 0.76 -5.26
CA ILE A 210 -25.58 1.45 -5.39
C ILE A 210 -25.49 2.68 -4.49
N GLU A 211 -26.57 3.44 -4.31
CA GLU A 211 -26.57 4.67 -3.47
C GLU A 211 -26.05 4.40 -2.05
N PRO A 212 -26.54 3.41 -1.29
CA PRO A 212 -26.02 3.13 0.05
C PRO A 212 -24.54 2.77 0.08
N LYS A 213 -24.02 2.23 -1.02
CA LYS A 213 -22.61 1.85 -1.16
C LYS A 213 -21.72 3.02 -1.55
N LEU A 214 -22.27 4.01 -2.25
CA LEU A 214 -21.60 5.29 -2.45
C LEU A 214 -21.51 6.06 -1.13
N ASP A 215 -22.58 6.05 -0.32
CA ASP A 215 -22.59 6.64 1.02
C ASP A 215 -21.50 6.01 1.91
N GLU A 216 -21.48 4.68 1.97
CA GLU A 216 -20.48 3.92 2.72
C GLU A 216 -19.05 4.23 2.24
N LEU A 217 -18.83 4.27 0.92
CA LEU A 217 -17.52 4.58 0.35
C LEU A 217 -17.07 6.01 0.69
N PHE A 218 -17.95 6.99 0.55
CA PHE A 218 -17.65 8.39 0.82
C PHE A 218 -17.39 8.64 2.32
N ASN A 219 -18.16 8.02 3.20
CA ASN A 219 -17.98 8.16 4.64
C ASN A 219 -16.61 7.61 5.12
N LEU A 220 -16.12 6.53 4.51
CA LEU A 220 -14.81 5.97 4.83
C LEU A 220 -13.67 6.71 4.12
N TYR A 221 -13.91 7.21 2.91
CA TYR A 221 -12.90 7.88 2.09
C TYR A 221 -13.44 9.17 1.47
N PRO A 222 -13.56 10.25 2.26
CA PRO A 222 -14.09 11.51 1.76
C PRO A 222 -13.14 12.22 0.79
N ASP A 223 -11.91 11.71 0.61
CA ASP A 223 -10.97 12.17 -0.41
C ASP A 223 -11.25 11.61 -1.83
N ILE A 224 -12.31 10.80 -1.99
CA ILE A 224 -12.78 10.32 -3.28
C ILE A 224 -13.42 11.44 -4.11
N SER A 225 -13.03 11.54 -5.38
CA SER A 225 -13.56 12.53 -6.32
C SER A 225 -14.67 11.98 -7.21
N GLU A 226 -15.44 12.87 -7.82
CA GLU A 226 -16.48 12.51 -8.81
C GLU A 226 -15.90 11.67 -9.97
N ASP A 227 -14.69 11.98 -10.43
CA ASP A 227 -14.02 11.24 -11.49
C ASP A 227 -13.74 9.77 -11.12
N HIS A 228 -13.45 9.49 -9.85
CA HIS A 228 -13.32 8.12 -9.35
C HIS A 228 -14.65 7.37 -9.43
N ILE A 229 -15.74 8.04 -9.03
CA ILE A 229 -17.10 7.47 -9.12
C ILE A 229 -17.46 7.18 -10.57
N LEU A 230 -17.20 8.12 -11.49
CA LEU A 230 -17.40 7.93 -12.92
C LEU A 230 -16.63 6.71 -13.45
N CYS A 231 -15.38 6.51 -13.03
CA CYS A 231 -14.60 5.34 -13.44
C CYS A 231 -15.21 4.02 -12.93
N ILE A 232 -15.65 3.98 -11.67
CA ILE A 232 -16.33 2.81 -11.07
C ILE A 232 -17.64 2.51 -11.82
N LEU A 233 -18.47 3.53 -12.05
CA LEU A 233 -19.75 3.41 -12.76
C LEU A 233 -19.55 3.01 -14.23
N HIS A 234 -18.49 3.51 -14.88
CA HIS A 234 -18.14 3.10 -16.24
C HIS A 234 -17.74 1.62 -16.30
N LEU A 235 -16.94 1.14 -15.35
CA LEU A 235 -16.60 -0.29 -15.26
C LEU A 235 -17.85 -1.16 -15.05
N HIS A 236 -18.80 -0.70 -14.23
CA HIS A 236 -20.12 -1.34 -14.07
C HIS A 236 -20.95 -1.34 -15.37
N GLY A 237 -20.74 -0.35 -16.23
CA GLY A 237 -21.48 -0.18 -17.48
C GLY A 237 -22.63 0.84 -17.41
N ILE A 238 -22.66 1.67 -16.36
CA ILE A 238 -23.65 2.73 -16.14
C ILE A 238 -23.00 4.12 -15.97
N GLY A 239 -21.85 4.36 -16.60
CA GLY A 239 -21.00 5.55 -16.40
C GLY A 239 -21.67 6.93 -16.57
N ASN A 240 -22.84 7.02 -17.21
CA ASN A 240 -23.56 8.28 -17.42
C ASN A 240 -24.83 8.39 -16.55
N ASN A 241 -24.88 7.66 -15.42
CA ASN A 241 -26.05 7.67 -14.55
C ASN A 241 -26.10 8.94 -13.70
N LYS A 242 -26.69 10.01 -14.27
CA LYS A 242 -26.81 11.34 -13.65
C LYS A 242 -27.34 11.29 -12.22
N LYS A 243 -28.35 10.46 -11.93
CA LYS A 243 -28.92 10.34 -10.57
C LYS A 243 -27.90 9.90 -9.52
N LEU A 244 -27.01 8.97 -9.86
CA LEU A 244 -25.97 8.51 -8.92
C LEU A 244 -24.87 9.55 -8.73
N LEU A 245 -24.58 10.33 -9.78
CA LEU A 245 -23.62 11.43 -9.69
C LEU A 245 -24.18 12.61 -8.89
N GLU A 246 -25.43 13.00 -9.15
CA GLU A 246 -26.15 14.03 -8.38
C GLU A 246 -26.24 13.63 -6.91
N HIS A 247 -26.54 12.35 -6.62
CA HIS A 247 -26.52 11.81 -5.27
C HIS A 247 -25.14 11.96 -4.62
N PHE A 248 -24.07 11.59 -5.33
CA PHE A 248 -22.70 11.72 -4.83
C PHE A 248 -22.28 13.18 -4.62
N GLN A 249 -22.62 14.08 -5.54
CA GLN A 249 -22.36 15.53 -5.41
C GLN A 249 -23.05 16.10 -4.17
N LYS A 250 -24.29 15.69 -3.91
CA LYS A 250 -25.00 16.09 -2.70
C LYS A 250 -24.29 15.61 -1.42
N LEU A 251 -23.76 14.38 -1.40
CA LEU A 251 -22.96 13.89 -0.26
C LEU A 251 -21.73 14.78 -0.02
N GLN A 252 -21.09 15.27 -1.09
CA GLN A 252 -19.95 16.17 -0.98
C GLN A 252 -20.36 17.57 -0.48
N GLU A 253 -21.49 18.10 -0.92
CA GLU A 253 -22.01 19.40 -0.45
C GLU A 253 -22.45 19.37 1.02
N ASP A 254 -23.09 18.28 1.45
CA ASP A 254 -23.54 18.08 2.84
C ASP A 254 -22.35 17.81 3.80
N SER A 255 -21.16 17.54 3.25
CA SER A 255 -19.95 17.23 3.99
C SER A 255 -19.17 18.48 4.40
N SER A 256 -19.21 18.83 5.68
CA SER A 256 -18.41 19.93 6.26
C SER A 256 -16.98 19.53 6.64
N ILE A 257 -16.36 18.57 5.94
CA ILE A 257 -15.14 17.93 6.42
C ILE A 257 -13.91 18.74 5.99
N SER A 258 -13.46 19.63 6.89
CA SER A 258 -12.13 20.26 6.86
C SER A 258 -11.23 19.65 7.95
N ASP A 259 -11.00 18.33 7.93
CA ASP A 259 -10.11 17.71 8.90
C ASP A 259 -8.85 17.10 8.25
N SER A 260 -7.71 17.42 8.84
CA SER A 260 -6.40 16.87 8.52
C SER A 260 -6.27 15.37 8.86
N SER A 261 -7.24 14.79 9.58
CA SER A 261 -7.29 13.37 9.97
C SER A 261 -7.89 12.45 8.89
N ILE A 262 -8.31 12.98 7.74
CA ILE A 262 -8.92 12.18 6.66
C ILE A 262 -7.92 11.16 6.12
N PRO A 263 -8.28 9.86 6.04
CA PRO A 263 -7.48 8.85 5.35
C PRO A 263 -7.26 9.25 3.88
N ARG A 264 -6.00 9.38 3.47
CA ARG A 264 -5.63 9.76 2.10
C ARG A 264 -5.39 8.52 1.27
N LEU A 265 -6.40 8.05 0.54
CA LEU A 265 -6.28 6.92 -0.38
C LEU A 265 -6.56 7.35 -1.83
N PHE A 266 -7.73 7.95 -2.10
CA PHE A 266 -8.15 8.30 -3.45
C PHE A 266 -7.44 9.54 -4.00
N SER A 267 -7.00 10.44 -3.12
CA SER A 267 -6.19 11.60 -3.50
C SER A 267 -4.85 11.21 -4.17
N GLU A 268 -4.34 10.00 -3.89
CA GLU A 268 -3.13 9.45 -4.53
C GLU A 268 -3.41 8.59 -5.76
N ILE A 269 -4.67 8.28 -6.07
CA ILE A 269 -5.05 7.36 -7.15
C ILE A 269 -5.26 8.15 -8.44
N PRO A 270 -4.45 7.90 -9.49
CA PRO A 270 -4.72 8.51 -10.78
C PRO A 270 -5.88 7.80 -11.48
N TYR A 271 -6.76 8.60 -12.09
CA TYR A 271 -7.89 8.12 -12.88
C TYR A 271 -7.74 8.49 -14.37
N SER A 272 -8.56 7.89 -15.24
CA SER A 272 -8.49 8.18 -16.67
C SER A 272 -9.24 9.47 -17.03
N ALA A 273 -8.50 10.52 -17.41
CA ALA A 273 -9.05 11.83 -17.80
C ALA A 273 -10.09 11.80 -18.94
N GLN A 274 -10.14 10.73 -19.73
CA GLN A 274 -11.12 10.59 -20.81
C GLN A 274 -12.50 10.16 -20.31
N VAL A 275 -12.61 9.64 -19.09
CA VAL A 275 -13.93 9.38 -18.47
C VAL A 275 -14.56 10.71 -18.03
N ALA A 276 -13.74 11.69 -17.62
CA ALA A 276 -14.15 13.06 -17.32
C ALA A 276 -14.70 13.82 -18.55
N CYS A 277 -14.43 13.35 -19.78
CA CYS A 277 -15.00 13.93 -21.00
C CYS A 277 -16.41 13.40 -21.35
N PHE A 278 -16.99 12.48 -20.57
CA PHE A 278 -18.40 12.08 -20.72
C PHE A 278 -19.37 12.99 -19.94
N SER A 279 -18.86 14.04 -19.30
CA SER A 279 -19.62 15.02 -18.52
C SER A 279 -20.31 16.12 -19.35
N PHE A 280 -20.52 15.90 -20.65
CA PHE A 280 -21.26 16.80 -21.54
C PHE A 280 -22.45 16.10 -22.18
#